data_AF-A0A3N1G8P8-F1
#
_entry.id   AF-A0A3N1G8P8-F1
#
_cell.length_a   1.000
_cell.length_b   1.000
_cell.length_c   1.000
_cell.angle_alpha   90.00
_cell.angle_beta   90.00
_cell.angle_gamma   90.00
#
_symmetry.space_group_name_H-M   'P 1'
#
loop_
_entity.id
_entity.type
_entity.pdbx_description
1 polymer ?
#
loop_
_entity_poly.entity_id
_entity_poly.type
_entity_poly.pdbx_seq_one_letter_code
_entity_poly.pdbx_strand_id
1 'polypeptide(L)'
;MTGAEQVLVDRWLLVVAPLLLLALVLLAVGLSTAARRLDRLHRRADAARAALLEQLVRRAAAADRAARSGLLDPAASVLLAAAAAEALAAGEDDGPGDGTTSSADDGPLGPARERAESELSAALRAALPPEVLVVLADQPAAAGVVEDLAVAGHRLTLARRFSNDAQVQVRRRRRGRLVRWARLAGRAPAPRTFEVDDAPPPGLVEAAVGLPGGPVAGSGGRGTGA
;
A
#
# COMPACT_ATOMS: atom_id res chain seq x y z
N MET A 1 -45.88 -49.14 -27.04
CA MET A 1 -44.71 -48.23 -27.00
C MET A 1 -44.19 -48.16 -25.56
N THR A 2 -43.78 -49.28 -24.96
CA THR A 2 -43.67 -49.33 -23.49
C THR A 2 -42.41 -50.02 -22.97
N GLY A 3 -41.93 -51.12 -23.58
CA GLY A 3 -40.71 -51.81 -23.12
C GLY A 3 -39.40 -51.27 -23.69
N ALA A 4 -39.31 -51.09 -25.02
CA ALA A 4 -38.06 -50.68 -25.68
C ALA A 4 -37.67 -49.22 -25.39
N GLU A 5 -38.67 -48.33 -25.25
CA GLU A 5 -38.45 -46.94 -24.87
C GLU A 5 -38.01 -46.83 -23.40
N GLN A 6 -38.57 -47.63 -22.49
CA GLN A 6 -38.13 -47.69 -21.09
C GLN A 6 -36.69 -48.17 -20.94
N VAL A 7 -36.29 -49.24 -21.64
CA VAL A 7 -34.89 -49.75 -21.61
C VAL A 7 -33.91 -48.70 -22.15
N LEU A 8 -34.31 -47.93 -23.18
CA LEU A 8 -33.49 -46.83 -23.67
C LEU A 8 -33.36 -45.73 -22.61
N VAL A 9 -34.47 -45.33 -21.99
CA VAL A 9 -34.54 -44.28 -20.96
C VAL A 9 -33.70 -44.66 -19.73
N ASP A 10 -33.78 -45.90 -19.25
CA ASP A 10 -32.96 -46.40 -18.13
C ASP A 10 -31.47 -46.38 -18.49
N ARG A 11 -31.11 -46.78 -19.71
CA ARG A 11 -29.72 -46.73 -20.18
C ARG A 11 -29.20 -45.29 -20.29
N TRP A 12 -30.04 -44.35 -20.74
CA TRP A 12 -29.70 -42.93 -20.77
C TRP A 12 -29.57 -42.35 -19.36
N LEU A 13 -30.47 -42.67 -18.43
CA LEU A 13 -30.40 -42.24 -17.04
C LEU A 13 -29.13 -42.75 -16.35
N LEU A 14 -28.75 -44.02 -16.55
CA LEU A 14 -27.54 -44.62 -16.00
C LEU A 14 -26.24 -43.95 -16.49
N VAL A 15 -26.24 -43.29 -17.64
CA VAL A 15 -25.06 -42.60 -18.18
C VAL A 15 -25.11 -41.10 -17.91
N VAL A 16 -26.26 -40.47 -18.12
CA VAL A 16 -26.43 -39.02 -17.97
C VAL A 16 -26.40 -38.60 -16.51
N ALA A 17 -27.02 -39.35 -15.60
CA ALA A 17 -27.02 -39.01 -14.18
C ALA A 17 -25.61 -38.97 -13.56
N PRO A 18 -24.73 -39.98 -13.73
CA PRO A 18 -23.37 -39.90 -13.21
C PRO A 18 -22.53 -38.86 -13.94
N LEU A 19 -22.75 -38.62 -15.24
CA LEU A 19 -22.04 -37.56 -15.97
C LEU A 19 -22.42 -36.17 -15.46
N LEU A 20 -23.70 -35.95 -15.17
CA LEU A 20 -24.21 -34.71 -14.58
C LEU A 20 -23.72 -34.55 -13.13
N LEU A 21 -23.71 -35.63 -12.34
CA LEU A 21 -23.12 -35.64 -11.00
C LEU A 21 -21.62 -35.31 -11.05
N LEU A 22 -20.87 -35.93 -11.96
CA LEU A 22 -19.44 -35.66 -12.15
C LEU A 22 -19.22 -34.19 -12.55
N ALA A 23 -20.02 -33.66 -13.48
CA ALA A 23 -19.96 -32.26 -13.87
C ALA A 23 -20.23 -31.32 -12.68
N LEU A 24 -21.23 -31.65 -11.84
CA LEU A 24 -21.55 -30.89 -10.63
C LEU A 24 -20.41 -30.92 -9.61
N VAL A 25 -19.79 -32.08 -9.39
CA VAL A 25 -18.63 -32.24 -8.49
C VAL A 25 -17.44 -31.42 -9.01
N LEU A 26 -17.13 -31.49 -10.31
CA LEU A 26 -16.05 -30.70 -10.92
C LEU A 26 -16.32 -29.20 -10.79
N LEU A 27 -17.57 -28.77 -10.98
CA LEU A 27 -17.97 -27.38 -10.78
C LEU A 27 -17.80 -26.95 -9.31
N ALA A 28 -18.25 -27.76 -8.36
CA ALA A 28 -18.11 -27.48 -6.93
C ALA A 28 -16.63 -27.37 -6.50
N VAL A 29 -15.76 -28.26 -6.98
CA VAL A 29 -14.31 -28.20 -6.74
C VAL A 29 -13.70 -26.96 -7.39
N GLY A 30 -14.08 -26.63 -8.63
CA GLY A 30 -13.63 -25.43 -9.33
C GLY A 30 -13.99 -24.13 -8.58
N LEU A 31 -15.22 -24.04 -8.08
CA LEU A 31 -15.68 -22.91 -7.27
C LEU A 31 -14.97 -22.84 -5.90
N SER A 32 -14.79 -23.98 -5.22
CA SER A 32 -14.11 -24.04 -3.93
C SER A 32 -12.65 -23.57 -4.03
N THR A 33 -11.92 -24.03 -5.06
CA THR A 33 -10.53 -23.59 -5.28
C THR A 33 -10.45 -22.11 -5.67
N ALA A 34 -11.42 -21.60 -6.44
CA ALA A 34 -11.49 -20.18 -6.77
C ALA A 34 -11.73 -19.31 -5.52
N ALA A 35 -12.61 -19.74 -4.62
CA ALA A 35 -12.90 -19.08 -3.35
C ALA A 35 -11.67 -19.05 -2.44
N ARG A 36 -11.02 -20.20 -2.22
CA ARG A 36 -9.79 -20.28 -1.39
C ARG A 36 -8.66 -19.41 -1.91
N ARG A 37 -8.49 -19.33 -3.24
CA ARG A 37 -7.49 -18.45 -3.86
C ARG A 37 -7.81 -16.98 -3.65
N LEU A 38 -9.09 -16.60 -3.68
CA LEU A 38 -9.51 -15.23 -3.42
C LEU A 38 -9.28 -14.84 -1.95
N ASP A 39 -9.65 -15.72 -1.02
CA ASP A 39 -9.44 -15.55 0.42
C ASP A 39 -7.96 -15.35 0.78
N ARG A 40 -7.08 -16.19 0.22
CA ARG A 40 -5.63 -16.04 0.42
C ARG A 40 -5.11 -14.68 -0.08
N LEU A 41 -5.66 -14.16 -1.18
CA LEU A 41 -5.27 -12.85 -1.71
C LEU A 41 -5.80 -11.71 -0.83
N HIS A 42 -7.02 -11.83 -0.27
CA HIS A 42 -7.53 -10.86 0.69
C HIS A 42 -6.67 -10.81 1.95
N ARG A 43 -6.42 -11.96 2.58
CA ARG A 43 -5.54 -12.03 3.76
C ARG A 43 -4.15 -11.46 3.50
N ARG A 44 -3.59 -11.68 2.31
CA ARG A 44 -2.31 -11.09 1.92
C ARG A 44 -2.39 -9.57 1.75
N ALA A 45 -3.47 -9.06 1.17
CA ALA A 45 -3.69 -7.63 1.03
C ALA A 45 -3.89 -6.95 2.39
N ASP A 46 -4.63 -7.60 3.31
CA ASP A 46 -4.83 -7.11 4.67
C ASP A 46 -3.51 -7.07 5.46
N ALA A 47 -2.70 -8.13 5.35
CA ALA A 47 -1.36 -8.14 5.95
C ALA A 47 -0.43 -7.07 5.35
N ALA A 48 -0.46 -6.87 4.03
CA ALA A 48 0.32 -5.83 3.36
C ALA A 48 -0.11 -4.42 3.82
N ARG A 49 -1.41 -4.21 4.02
CA ARG A 49 -1.95 -2.97 4.56
C ARG A 49 -1.52 -2.74 6.00
N ALA A 50 -1.59 -3.75 6.86
CA ALA A 50 -1.15 -3.64 8.24
C ALA A 50 0.33 -3.26 8.33
N ALA A 51 1.19 -3.88 7.50
CA ALA A 51 2.59 -3.52 7.40
C ALA A 51 2.81 -2.07 6.93
N LEU A 52 2.01 -1.59 5.96
CA LEU A 52 2.05 -0.20 5.51
C LEU A 52 1.71 0.76 6.65
N LEU A 53 0.60 0.53 7.36
CA LEU A 53 0.18 1.37 8.49
C LEU A 53 1.27 1.45 9.57
N GLU A 54 1.90 0.32 9.88
CA GLU A 54 3.02 0.28 10.82
C GLU A 54 4.20 1.15 10.35
N GLN A 55 4.56 1.10 9.06
CA GLN A 55 5.66 1.92 8.54
C GLN A 55 5.31 3.42 8.50
N LEU A 56 4.05 3.78 8.26
CA LEU A 56 3.59 5.17 8.33
C LEU A 56 3.77 5.74 9.74
N VAL A 57 3.33 5.01 10.77
CA VAL A 57 3.53 5.39 12.18
C VAL A 57 5.01 5.50 12.53
N ARG A 58 5.83 4.51 12.12
CA ARG A 58 7.29 4.55 12.35
C ARG A 58 7.96 5.76 11.71
N ARG A 59 7.52 6.17 10.52
CA ARG A 59 8.02 7.36 9.82
C ARG A 59 7.63 8.65 10.54
N ALA A 60 6.37 8.81 10.91
CA ALA A 60 5.92 9.97 11.66
C ALA A 60 6.64 10.10 13.02
N ALA A 61 6.86 8.97 13.71
CA ALA A 61 7.64 8.94 14.95
C ALA A 61 9.13 9.30 14.73
N ALA A 62 9.74 8.89 13.61
CA ALA A 62 11.10 9.30 13.26
C ALA A 62 11.18 10.81 12.96
N ALA A 63 10.18 11.37 12.27
CA ALA A 63 10.06 12.80 12.02
C ALA A 63 9.87 13.61 13.31
N ASP A 64 9.01 13.16 14.24
CA ASP A 64 8.83 13.80 15.54
C ASP A 64 10.12 13.76 16.39
N ARG A 65 10.83 12.63 16.39
CA ARG A 65 12.16 12.54 17.04
C ARG A 65 13.18 13.48 16.41
N ALA A 66 13.18 13.61 15.08
CA ALA A 66 14.04 14.57 14.39
C ALA A 66 13.71 16.02 14.76
N ALA A 67 12.43 16.37 14.83
CA ALA A 67 11.98 17.70 15.26
C ALA A 67 12.40 18.03 16.71
N ARG A 68 12.44 17.03 17.60
CA ARG A 68 12.82 17.20 19.01
C ARG A 68 14.32 17.02 19.29
N SER A 69 15.11 16.71 18.27
CA SER A 69 16.55 16.45 18.41
C SER A 69 17.37 17.71 18.73
N GLY A 70 16.84 18.90 18.45
CA GLY A 70 17.57 20.17 18.55
C GLY A 70 18.58 20.40 17.42
N LEU A 71 18.57 19.56 16.38
CA LEU A 71 19.48 19.64 15.22
C LEU A 71 18.98 20.57 14.10
N LEU A 72 17.68 20.88 14.11
CA LEU A 72 17.02 21.74 13.13
C LEU A 72 16.85 23.15 13.69
N ASP A 73 16.65 24.13 12.80
CA ASP A 73 16.26 25.46 13.25
C ASP A 73 14.88 25.42 13.93
N PRO A 74 14.56 26.38 14.83
CA PRO A 74 13.31 26.36 15.58
C PRO A 74 12.05 26.36 14.70
N ALA A 75 12.07 27.03 13.54
CA ALA A 75 10.91 27.08 12.66
C ALA A 75 10.70 25.73 11.95
N ALA A 76 11.75 25.14 11.40
CA ALA A 76 11.70 23.81 10.81
C ALA A 76 11.28 22.74 11.83
N SER A 77 11.76 22.84 13.07
CA SER A 77 11.39 21.91 14.16
C SER A 77 9.88 21.95 14.45
N VAL A 78 9.29 23.14 14.57
CA VAL A 78 7.84 23.29 14.84
C VAL A 78 7.01 22.81 13.65
N LEU A 79 7.40 23.14 12.42
CA LEU A 79 6.69 22.71 11.22
C LEU A 79 6.73 21.18 11.06
N LEU A 80 7.89 20.57 11.28
CA LEU A 80 8.04 19.11 11.18
C LEU A 80 7.27 18.38 12.29
N ALA A 81 7.30 18.89 13.52
CA ALA A 81 6.53 18.33 14.64
C ALA A 81 5.01 18.40 14.38
N ALA A 82 4.51 19.51 13.85
CA ALA A 82 3.10 19.68 13.51
C ALA A 82 2.66 18.70 12.42
N ALA A 83 3.45 18.58 11.34
CA ALA A 83 3.15 17.64 10.25
C ALA A 83 3.22 16.17 10.72
N ALA A 84 4.15 15.83 11.61
CA ALA A 84 4.24 14.50 12.20
C ALA A 84 3.03 14.19 13.10
N ALA A 85 2.58 15.17 13.89
CA ALA A 85 1.39 15.02 14.73
C ALA A 85 0.11 14.84 13.89
N GLU A 86 -0.06 15.63 12.82
CA GLU A 86 -1.19 15.49 11.90
C GLU A 86 -1.18 14.12 11.20
N ALA A 87 -0.01 13.66 10.75
CA ALA A 87 0.15 12.33 10.19
C ALA A 87 -0.19 11.22 11.20
N LEU A 88 0.09 11.38 12.49
CA LEU A 88 -0.32 10.41 13.51
C LEU A 88 -1.83 10.45 13.76
N ALA A 89 -2.40 11.65 13.92
CA ALA A 89 -3.83 11.86 14.18
C ALA A 89 -4.71 11.29 13.05
N ALA A 90 -4.32 11.49 11.79
CA ALA A 90 -5.04 10.94 10.64
C ALA A 90 -5.16 9.40 10.63
N GLY A 91 -4.36 8.68 11.43
CA GLY A 91 -4.42 7.22 11.56
C GLY A 91 -5.39 6.72 12.60
N GLU A 92 -5.80 7.58 13.53
CA GLU A 92 -6.83 7.26 14.51
C GLU A 92 -8.21 7.22 13.82
N ASP A 93 -8.40 8.08 12.82
CA ASP A 93 -9.58 8.11 11.95
C ASP A 93 -9.65 6.94 10.95
N ASP A 94 -8.55 6.21 10.73
CA ASP A 94 -8.49 5.00 9.89
C ASP A 94 -9.06 3.75 10.60
N GLY A 95 -9.54 3.89 11.84
CA GLY A 95 -10.22 2.85 12.61
C GLY A 95 -11.43 2.25 11.86
N PRO A 96 -12.00 1.13 12.33
CA PRO A 96 -13.10 0.45 11.64
C PRO A 96 -14.33 1.36 11.59
N GLY A 97 -14.40 2.23 10.58
CA GLY A 97 -15.57 3.02 10.27
C GLY A 97 -16.75 2.07 10.11
N ASP A 98 -17.89 2.45 10.67
CA ASP A 98 -19.15 1.70 10.71
C ASP A 98 -19.77 1.38 9.31
N GLY A 99 -18.99 1.49 8.24
CA GLY A 99 -19.42 1.30 6.85
C GLY A 99 -20.41 2.35 6.36
N THR A 100 -20.72 3.38 7.17
CA THR A 100 -21.81 4.32 6.90
C THR A 100 -21.29 5.72 6.54
N THR A 101 -20.07 6.08 6.94
CA THR A 101 -19.49 7.43 6.71
C THR A 101 -18.41 7.51 5.65
N SER A 102 -17.80 6.39 5.26
CA SER A 102 -16.82 6.34 4.17
C SER A 102 -17.54 6.04 2.86
N SER A 103 -17.41 6.94 1.88
CA SER A 103 -17.94 6.70 0.54
C SER A 103 -17.35 5.38 0.04
N ALA A 104 -18.13 4.59 -0.71
CA ALA A 104 -17.67 3.31 -1.25
C ALA A 104 -16.39 3.41 -2.13
N ASP A 105 -15.95 4.63 -2.43
CA ASP A 105 -14.79 5.00 -3.23
C ASP A 105 -13.55 5.42 -2.40
N ASP A 106 -13.67 5.73 -1.11
CA ASP A 106 -12.60 6.36 -0.33
C ASP A 106 -11.42 5.41 -0.02
N GLY A 107 -11.68 4.10 -0.11
CA GLY A 107 -10.68 3.09 0.23
C GLY A 107 -10.29 3.11 1.71
N PRO A 108 -9.39 2.22 2.13
CA PRO A 108 -9.25 1.91 3.54
C PRO A 108 -8.42 2.92 4.36
N LEU A 109 -7.57 3.73 3.72
CA LEU A 109 -6.74 4.74 4.40
C LEU A 109 -7.33 6.16 4.24
N GLY A 110 -8.47 6.32 3.57
CA GLY A 110 -9.13 7.61 3.37
C GLY A 110 -8.29 8.69 2.65
N PRO A 111 -8.92 9.75 2.14
CA PRO A 111 -8.20 10.87 1.55
C PRO A 111 -7.50 11.77 2.58
N ALA A 112 -7.86 11.68 3.87
CA ALA A 112 -7.27 12.47 4.95
C ALA A 112 -5.83 12.01 5.26
N ARG A 113 -5.62 10.69 5.40
CA ARG A 113 -4.28 10.11 5.60
C ARG A 113 -3.35 10.41 4.44
N GLU A 114 -3.82 10.26 3.21
CA GLU A 114 -3.03 10.54 1.99
C GLU A 114 -2.52 12.00 1.96
N ARG A 115 -3.36 12.95 2.39
CA ARG A 115 -3.00 14.36 2.53
C ARG A 115 -1.99 14.58 3.65
N ALA A 116 -2.28 14.10 4.85
CA ALA A 116 -1.39 14.29 6.01
C ALA A 116 0.02 13.69 5.77
N GLU A 117 0.11 12.53 5.13
CA GLU A 117 1.40 11.92 4.81
C GLU A 117 2.16 12.64 3.70
N SER A 118 1.44 13.22 2.73
CA SER A 118 2.05 14.05 1.68
C SER A 118 2.55 15.38 2.26
N GLU A 119 1.82 15.97 3.20
CA GLU A 119 2.24 17.15 3.95
C GLU A 119 3.46 16.86 4.83
N LEU A 120 3.53 15.68 5.47
CA LEU A 120 4.73 15.24 6.18
C LEU A 120 5.94 15.11 5.25
N SER A 121 5.77 14.55 4.05
CA SER A 121 6.84 14.51 3.04
C SER A 121 7.29 15.91 2.62
N ALA A 122 6.36 16.84 2.43
CA ALA A 122 6.68 18.23 2.11
C ALA A 122 7.44 18.92 3.27
N ALA A 123 7.00 18.72 4.50
CA ALA A 123 7.65 19.24 5.70
C ALA A 123 9.06 18.68 5.88
N LEU A 124 9.26 17.37 5.66
CA LEU A 124 10.60 16.75 5.67
C LEU A 124 11.52 17.37 4.62
N ARG A 125 11.04 17.61 3.40
CA ARG A 125 11.82 18.26 2.34
C ARG A 125 12.15 19.72 2.66
N ALA A 126 11.25 20.44 3.32
CA ALA A 126 11.47 21.81 3.75
C ALA A 126 12.44 21.91 4.95
N ALA A 127 12.36 20.97 5.89
CA ALA A 127 13.18 20.95 7.09
C ALA A 127 14.60 20.39 6.85
N LEU A 128 14.76 19.52 5.86
CA LEU A 128 16.02 18.86 5.52
C LEU A 128 16.42 19.13 4.07
N PRO A 129 16.70 20.39 3.69
CA PRO A 129 17.28 20.69 2.39
C PRO A 129 18.71 20.13 2.31
N PRO A 130 19.26 19.93 1.10
CA PRO A 130 20.59 19.34 0.89
C PRO A 130 21.70 20.00 1.72
N GLU A 131 21.65 21.32 1.86
CA GLU A 131 22.63 22.12 2.58
C GLU A 131 22.65 21.78 4.07
N VAL A 132 21.47 21.59 4.66
CA VAL A 132 21.33 21.14 6.06
C VAL A 132 21.82 19.71 6.21
N LEU A 133 21.48 18.83 5.28
CA LEU A 133 21.90 17.42 5.33
C LEU A 133 23.42 17.24 5.22
N VAL A 134 24.11 18.07 4.44
CA VAL A 134 25.59 18.10 4.41
C VAL A 134 26.15 18.49 5.77
N VAL A 135 25.60 19.52 6.41
CA VAL A 135 26.04 19.96 7.75
C VAL A 135 25.73 18.92 8.83
N LEU A 136 24.62 18.19 8.71
CA LEU A 136 24.27 17.12 9.63
C LEU A 136 25.12 15.86 9.42
N ALA A 137 25.57 15.56 8.19
CA ALA A 137 26.43 14.41 7.92
C ALA A 137 27.78 14.50 8.66
N ASP A 138 28.29 15.70 8.89
CA ASP A 138 29.53 15.93 9.65
C ASP A 138 29.32 15.89 11.19
N GLN A 139 28.07 15.78 11.66
CA GLN A 139 27.73 15.79 13.08
C GLN A 139 27.45 14.37 13.61
N PRO A 140 28.29 13.82 14.51
CA PRO A 140 28.07 12.47 15.04
C PRO A 140 26.76 12.34 15.84
N ALA A 141 26.29 13.45 16.44
CA ALA A 141 25.01 13.49 17.16
C ALA A 141 23.80 13.38 16.22
N ALA A 142 23.94 13.74 14.94
CA ALA A 142 22.87 13.69 13.95
C ALA A 142 22.75 12.35 13.23
N ALA A 143 23.82 11.55 13.21
CA ALA A 143 23.90 10.30 12.45
C ALA A 143 22.70 9.36 12.69
N GLY A 144 22.36 9.09 13.95
CA GLY A 144 21.25 8.19 14.27
C GLY A 144 19.87 8.73 13.85
N VAL A 145 19.65 10.04 13.91
CA VAL A 145 18.39 10.67 13.50
C VAL A 145 18.22 10.63 11.98
N VAL A 146 19.30 10.94 11.25
CA VAL A 146 19.32 10.92 9.78
C VAL A 146 19.17 9.48 9.26
N GLU A 147 19.86 8.52 9.87
CA GLU A 147 19.73 7.09 9.55
C GLU A 147 18.29 6.60 9.78
N ASP A 148 17.70 6.90 10.94
CA ASP A 148 16.34 6.49 11.26
C ASP A 148 15.30 7.04 10.25
N LEU A 149 15.45 8.29 9.83
CA LEU A 149 14.60 8.89 8.80
C LEU A 149 14.77 8.21 7.45
N ALA A 150 16.02 7.96 7.03
CA ALA A 150 16.31 7.29 5.77
C ALA A 150 15.75 5.86 5.75
N VAL A 151 15.95 5.10 6.82
CA VAL A 151 15.44 3.73 6.99
C VAL A 151 13.91 3.72 6.99
N ALA A 152 13.27 4.63 7.75
CA ALA A 152 11.82 4.72 7.80
C ALA A 152 11.21 5.09 6.43
N GLY A 153 11.79 6.07 5.74
CA GLY A 153 11.37 6.46 4.39
C GLY A 153 11.49 5.31 3.39
N HIS A 154 12.64 4.62 3.38
CA HIS A 154 12.84 3.47 2.48
C HIS A 154 11.85 2.33 2.74
N ARG A 155 11.63 1.97 4.01
CA ARG A 155 10.66 0.93 4.39
C ARG A 155 9.24 1.30 4.01
N LEU A 156 8.86 2.57 4.13
CA LEU A 156 7.56 3.06 3.67
C LEU A 156 7.39 2.86 2.15
N THR A 157 8.37 3.26 1.34
CA THR A 157 8.28 3.09 -0.12
C THR A 157 8.08 1.62 -0.50
N LEU A 158 8.79 0.70 0.16
CA LEU A 158 8.63 -0.73 -0.07
C LEU A 158 7.25 -1.24 0.38
N ALA A 159 6.80 -0.85 1.58
CA ALA A 159 5.50 -1.27 2.10
C ALA A 159 4.34 -0.78 1.23
N ARG A 160 4.41 0.47 0.74
CA ARG A 160 3.42 1.04 -0.18
C ARG A 160 3.35 0.26 -1.49
N ARG A 161 4.51 -0.03 -2.10
CA ARG A 161 4.57 -0.84 -3.34
C ARG A 161 3.96 -2.23 -3.12
N PHE A 162 4.33 -2.91 -2.03
CA PHE A 162 3.81 -4.25 -1.73
C PHE A 162 2.29 -4.25 -1.46
N SER A 163 1.78 -3.22 -0.77
CA SER A 163 0.36 -3.02 -0.55
C SER A 163 -0.40 -2.78 -1.86
N ASN A 164 0.09 -1.87 -2.69
CA ASN A 164 -0.51 -1.56 -4.00
C ASN A 164 -0.52 -2.81 -4.92
N ASP A 165 0.58 -3.56 -4.97
CA ASP A 165 0.66 -4.81 -5.73
C ASP A 165 -0.35 -5.86 -5.24
N ALA A 166 -0.49 -6.02 -3.92
CA ALA A 166 -1.47 -6.93 -3.35
C ALA A 166 -2.90 -6.54 -3.73
N GLN A 167 -3.23 -5.24 -3.69
CA GLN A 167 -4.53 -4.73 -4.10
C GLN A 167 -4.78 -4.92 -5.60
N VAL A 168 -3.78 -4.68 -6.47
CA VAL A 168 -3.87 -4.95 -7.91
C VAL A 168 -4.15 -6.43 -8.17
N GLN A 169 -3.48 -7.33 -7.46
CA GLN A 169 -3.72 -8.77 -7.57
C GLN A 169 -5.16 -9.15 -7.17
N VAL A 170 -5.68 -8.56 -6.09
CA VAL A 170 -7.08 -8.75 -5.67
C VAL A 170 -8.03 -8.23 -6.76
N ARG A 171 -7.82 -7.03 -7.30
CA ARG A 171 -8.64 -6.44 -8.36
C ARG A 171 -8.66 -7.31 -9.60
N ARG A 172 -7.49 -7.78 -10.06
CA ARG A 172 -7.36 -8.67 -11.22
C ARG A 172 -8.13 -9.98 -11.00
N ARG A 173 -8.06 -10.55 -9.79
CA ARG A 173 -8.77 -11.80 -9.46
C ARG A 173 -10.28 -11.59 -9.39
N ARG A 174 -10.76 -10.49 -8.79
CA ARG A 174 -12.19 -10.14 -8.72
C ARG A 174 -12.84 -9.95 -10.10
N ARG A 175 -12.08 -9.50 -11.11
CA ARG A 175 -12.56 -9.34 -12.50
C ARG A 175 -12.73 -10.67 -13.27
N GLY A 176 -12.24 -11.80 -12.75
CA GLY A 176 -12.35 -13.10 -13.41
C GLY A 176 -13.80 -13.59 -13.55
N ARG A 177 -14.13 -14.21 -14.70
CA ARG A 177 -15.49 -14.68 -15.02
C ARG A 177 -16.08 -15.59 -13.94
N LEU A 178 -15.32 -16.56 -13.44
CA LEU A 178 -15.76 -17.49 -12.39
C LEU A 178 -16.15 -16.77 -11.08
N VAL A 179 -15.36 -15.78 -10.65
CA VAL A 179 -15.61 -15.02 -9.41
C VAL A 179 -16.86 -14.15 -9.55
N ARG A 180 -17.06 -13.54 -10.73
CA ARG A 180 -18.25 -12.75 -11.05
C ARG A 180 -19.52 -13.60 -11.13
N TRP A 181 -19.46 -14.72 -11.86
CA TRP A 181 -20.62 -15.61 -12.04
C TRP A 181 -21.07 -16.19 -10.69
N ALA A 182 -20.12 -16.62 -9.86
CA ALA A 182 -20.40 -17.16 -8.54
C ALA A 182 -20.62 -16.10 -7.45
N ARG A 183 -20.59 -14.79 -7.79
CA ARG A 183 -20.70 -13.65 -6.85
C ARG A 183 -19.79 -13.76 -5.62
N LEU A 184 -18.65 -14.43 -5.76
CA LEU A 184 -17.72 -14.77 -4.68
C LEU A 184 -17.06 -13.55 -4.03
N ALA A 185 -17.02 -12.41 -4.72
CA ALA A 185 -16.47 -11.16 -4.18
C ALA A 185 -17.41 -10.42 -3.22
N GLY A 186 -18.69 -10.83 -3.13
CA GLY A 186 -19.69 -10.17 -2.29
C GLY A 186 -19.95 -8.71 -2.66
N ARG A 187 -20.35 -7.91 -1.67
CA ARG A 187 -20.56 -6.45 -1.78
C ARG A 187 -19.36 -5.62 -1.30
N ALA A 188 -18.23 -6.26 -1.01
CA ALA A 188 -17.06 -5.55 -0.51
C ALA A 188 -16.57 -4.53 -1.57
N PRO A 189 -16.30 -3.26 -1.18
CA PRO A 189 -15.85 -2.22 -2.10
C PRO A 189 -14.57 -2.64 -2.84
N ALA A 190 -14.33 -2.00 -3.98
CA ALA A 190 -13.14 -2.32 -4.77
C ALA A 190 -11.87 -1.88 -4.00
N PRO A 191 -10.79 -2.69 -4.00
CA PRO A 191 -9.52 -2.25 -3.42
C PRO A 191 -9.03 -1.00 -4.16
N ARG A 192 -8.63 0.04 -3.40
CA ARG A 192 -8.03 1.28 -3.90
C ARG A 192 -6.57 1.37 -3.48
N THR A 193 -5.70 1.73 -4.43
CA THR A 193 -4.28 2.00 -4.20
C THR A 193 -4.09 3.19 -3.27
N PHE A 194 -3.06 3.10 -2.43
CA PHE A 194 -2.65 4.21 -1.58
C PHE A 194 -1.67 5.10 -2.36
N GLU A 195 -2.06 6.35 -2.54
CA GLU A 195 -1.32 7.35 -3.29
C GLU A 195 -0.87 8.47 -2.37
N VAL A 196 0.44 8.60 -2.22
CA VAL A 196 1.08 9.58 -1.36
C VAL A 196 2.39 10.01 -2.01
N ASP A 197 2.76 11.27 -1.84
CA ASP A 197 4.13 11.68 -2.09
C ASP A 197 5.02 11.09 -0.98
N ASP A 198 5.89 10.15 -1.32
CA ASP A 198 6.88 9.54 -0.41
C ASP A 198 8.32 9.81 -0.84
N ALA A 199 8.54 10.85 -1.66
CA ALA A 199 9.89 11.22 -2.09
C ALA A 199 10.74 11.64 -0.88
N PRO A 200 11.89 10.98 -0.63
CA PRO A 200 12.78 11.38 0.45
C PRO A 200 13.39 12.77 0.14
N PRO A 201 13.77 13.53 1.18
CA PRO A 201 14.61 14.71 0.99
C PRO A 201 15.88 14.37 0.19
N PRO A 202 16.23 15.19 -0.83
CA PRO A 202 17.43 14.95 -1.62
C PRO A 202 18.68 15.04 -0.74
N GLY A 203 19.56 14.04 -0.83
CA GLY A 203 20.75 13.95 0.03
C GLY A 203 20.55 13.16 1.33
N LEU A 204 19.31 12.77 1.68
CA LEU A 204 19.03 12.12 2.97
C LEU A 204 19.71 10.75 3.07
N VAL A 205 19.67 9.97 1.98
CA VAL A 205 20.26 8.63 1.95
C VAL A 205 21.79 8.74 1.94
N GLU A 206 22.32 9.70 1.18
CA GLU A 206 23.75 9.99 1.12
C GLU A 206 24.29 10.41 2.51
N ALA A 207 23.57 11.29 3.20
CA ALA A 207 23.88 11.71 4.56
C ALA A 207 23.78 10.55 5.57
N ALA A 208 22.80 9.65 5.43
CA ALA A 208 22.67 8.47 6.30
C ALA A 208 23.80 7.44 6.11
N VAL A 209 24.29 7.26 4.89
CA VAL A 209 25.38 6.31 4.57
C VAL A 209 26.76 6.93 4.87
N GLY A 210 26.85 8.24 5.10
CA GLY A 210 28.10 8.95 5.34
C GLY A 210 28.97 9.05 4.08
N LEU A 211 28.35 9.05 2.89
CA LEU A 211 29.07 9.26 1.63
C LEU A 211 29.36 10.76 1.45
N PRO A 212 30.61 11.17 1.15
CA PRO A 212 30.91 12.56 0.85
C PRO A 212 30.06 13.01 -0.34
N GLY A 213 29.34 14.14 -0.19
CA GLY A 213 28.33 14.62 -1.12
C GLY A 213 28.79 14.54 -2.58
N GLY A 214 28.20 13.62 -3.35
CA GLY A 214 28.38 13.54 -4.78
C GLY A 214 27.82 14.80 -5.45
N PRO A 215 28.44 15.30 -6.53
CA PRO A 215 28.04 16.56 -7.13
C PRO A 215 26.57 16.50 -7.59
N VAL A 216 25.80 17.48 -7.15
CA VAL A 216 24.44 17.75 -7.64
C VAL A 216 24.57 18.06 -9.13
N ALA A 217 24.25 17.08 -9.99
CA ALA A 217 24.30 17.24 -11.43
C ALA A 217 23.24 18.28 -11.84
N GLY A 218 23.68 19.54 -11.95
CA GLY A 218 22.88 20.62 -12.49
C GLY A 218 22.35 20.23 -13.86
N SER A 219 21.04 20.38 -14.04
CA SER A 219 20.37 20.22 -15.33
C SER A 219 20.87 21.28 -16.31
N GLY A 220 21.98 20.99 -16.99
CA GLY A 220 22.44 21.76 -18.14
C GLY A 220 21.42 21.64 -19.27
N GLY A 221 20.74 22.75 -19.55
CA GLY A 221 19.79 22.87 -20.64
C GLY A 221 20.41 22.44 -21.96
N ARG A 222 19.76 21.49 -22.63
CA ARG A 222 20.03 21.20 -24.04
C ARG A 222 19.47 22.34 -24.88
N GLY A 223 20.33 23.32 -25.18
CA GLY A 223 20.13 24.20 -26.32
C GLY A 223 20.29 23.38 -27.59
N THR A 224 19.17 23.05 -28.23
CA THR A 224 19.15 22.57 -29.61
C THR A 224 19.28 23.78 -30.53
N GLY A 225 20.49 24.00 -31.04
CA GLY A 225 20.75 24.89 -32.17
C GLY A 225 21.41 24.08 -33.28
N ALA A 226 20.64 23.83 -34.34
CA ALA A 226 21.05 23.65 -35.74
C ALA A 226 19.78 23.40 -36.57
#